data_AF-H0HVZ0-F1
#
_entry.id   AF-H0HVZ0-F1
#
_cell.length_a   1.000
_cell.length_b   1.000
_cell.length_c   1.000
_cell.angle_alpha   90.00
_cell.angle_beta   90.00
_cell.angle_gamma   90.00
#
_symmetry.space_group_name_H-M   'P 1'
#
loop_
_entity.id
_entity.type
_entity.pdbx_description
1 polymer ?
#
loop_
_entity_poly.entity_id
_entity_poly.type
_entity_poly.pdbx_seq_one_letter_code
_entity_poly.pdbx_strand_id
1 'polypeptide(L)'
;MNELFSTLFGLDSLLVGTIVPFLFVLTVVVFVHEMGHYLVGRWCGIGVKAFSIGFGPEIFGFNDRHGTRWKLSAIPLGGYVKFVGDMNVTSTPDAEEAEKLTPAERHVAFHTQPVWKRAATVVAGPLFNFLLTIAVLATFFMTYGRVVSEPMIAEVQAGSPAEIAGFMPGDRFVSVNGSPVRTFADVQYHVSGRAGDPLVFVLLRDGKEVELTATPKVTEQKDAAGNTFRIGVIGVVNNNEVGQFRVIEYSVPGAVAEAVNETGRIIARTGQFLKRFAVGREDKCQLGGPIKIADMAGKAAKLGFERLVELIALLSVGIGFLNLLPIPPLDGGHLVFYGIEAVIRRPVSERMMEAVYRTGMILVLAFMAFVFWNDLFGC
;
A
#
# COMPACT_ATOMS: atom_id res chain seq x y z
N MET A 1 0.49 19.84 36.90
CA MET A 1 1.61 19.44 36.02
C MET A 1 1.61 17.94 35.74
N ASN A 2 1.55 17.05 36.73
CA ASN A 2 1.59 15.60 36.48
C ASN A 2 0.44 15.06 35.63
N GLU A 3 -0.79 15.54 35.79
CA GLU A 3 -1.91 15.10 34.92
C GLU A 3 -1.83 15.65 33.49
N LEU A 4 -1.32 16.88 33.30
CA LEU A 4 -1.10 17.46 31.97
C LEU A 4 0.06 16.73 31.26
N PHE A 5 1.09 16.32 32.00
CA PHE A 5 2.22 15.57 31.48
C PHE A 5 1.81 14.13 31.12
N SER A 6 0.98 13.46 31.94
CA SER A 6 0.48 12.13 31.62
C SER A 6 -0.53 12.15 30.46
N THR A 7 -1.36 13.19 30.34
CA THR A 7 -2.30 13.35 29.20
C THR A 7 -1.63 13.77 27.90
N LEU A 8 -0.46 14.43 27.94
CA LEU A 8 0.31 14.81 26.73
C LEU A 8 1.42 13.83 26.35
N PHE A 9 1.99 13.09 27.32
CA PHE A 9 3.13 12.19 27.09
C PHE A 9 2.88 10.73 27.49
N GLY A 10 1.71 10.39 28.03
CA GLY A 10 1.34 9.00 28.27
C GLY A 10 1.07 8.26 26.96
N LEU A 11 1.13 6.92 26.98
CA LEU A 11 0.81 6.07 25.82
C LEU A 11 -0.65 6.23 25.34
N ASP A 12 -1.51 6.82 26.15
CA ASP A 12 -2.90 7.16 25.80
C ASP A 12 -3.07 8.58 25.25
N SER A 13 -2.02 9.40 25.24
CA SER A 13 -2.05 10.77 24.73
C SER A 13 -2.13 10.83 23.22
N LEU A 14 -2.71 11.91 22.68
CA LEU A 14 -2.72 12.17 21.23
C LEU A 14 -1.28 12.25 20.66
N LEU A 15 -0.37 12.88 21.39
CA LEU A 15 1.00 13.13 20.94
C LEU A 15 1.83 11.84 20.93
N VAL A 16 1.93 11.14 22.05
CA VAL A 16 2.78 9.93 22.14
C VAL A 16 2.03 8.67 21.68
N GLY A 17 0.73 8.58 21.93
CA GLY A 17 -0.09 7.42 21.59
C GLY A 17 -0.55 7.36 20.13
N THR A 18 -0.61 8.49 19.42
CA THR A 18 -1.10 8.53 18.02
C THR A 18 -0.07 9.15 17.07
N ILE A 19 0.42 10.36 17.34
CA ILE A 19 1.30 11.08 16.42
C ILE A 19 2.67 10.41 16.29
N VAL A 20 3.30 9.98 17.39
CA VAL A 20 4.61 9.31 17.33
C VAL A 20 4.55 8.00 16.50
N PRO A 21 3.63 7.05 16.77
CA PRO A 21 3.47 5.86 15.93
C PRO A 21 3.18 6.18 14.48
N PHE A 22 2.31 7.14 14.21
CA PHE A 22 2.00 7.59 12.86
C PHE A 22 3.23 8.09 12.12
N LEU A 23 4.00 9.00 12.73
CA LEU A 23 5.23 9.54 12.16
C LEU A 23 6.29 8.47 11.97
N PHE A 24 6.40 7.51 12.89
CA PHE A 24 7.31 6.38 12.76
C PHE A 24 6.97 5.53 11.54
N VAL A 25 5.71 5.11 11.41
CA VAL A 25 5.23 4.30 10.27
C VAL A 25 5.46 5.04 8.95
N LEU A 26 5.06 6.32 8.88
CA LEU A 26 5.23 7.13 7.69
C LEU A 26 6.70 7.31 7.31
N THR A 27 7.56 7.60 8.30
CA THR A 27 9.00 7.78 8.09
C THR A 27 9.63 6.51 7.53
N VAL A 28 9.32 5.34 8.09
CA VAL A 28 9.87 4.07 7.62
C VAL A 28 9.47 3.80 6.17
N VAL A 29 8.17 3.93 5.84
CA VAL A 29 7.69 3.62 4.49
C VAL A 29 8.26 4.60 3.46
N VAL A 30 8.23 5.90 3.74
CA VAL A 30 8.80 6.93 2.85
C VAL A 30 10.30 6.71 2.70
N PHE A 31 11.03 6.49 3.80
CA PHE A 31 12.47 6.30 3.75
C PHE A 31 12.86 5.13 2.86
N VAL A 32 12.17 3.98 2.99
CA VAL A 32 12.47 2.79 2.16
C VAL A 32 12.16 3.05 0.69
N HIS A 33 11.07 3.76 0.41
CA HIS A 33 10.72 4.19 -0.94
C HIS A 33 11.82 5.07 -1.56
N GLU A 34 12.18 6.16 -0.89
CA GLU A 34 13.25 7.07 -1.35
C GLU A 34 14.60 6.35 -1.47
N MET A 35 14.88 5.42 -0.55
CA MET A 35 16.08 4.61 -0.57
C MET A 35 16.17 3.76 -1.85
N GLY A 36 15.03 3.26 -2.36
CA GLY A 36 14.97 2.55 -3.64
C GLY A 36 15.47 3.41 -4.79
N HIS A 37 14.92 4.62 -4.93
CA HIS A 37 15.38 5.59 -5.93
C HIS A 37 16.87 5.91 -5.77
N TYR A 38 17.29 6.21 -4.54
CA TYR A 38 18.68 6.54 -4.23
C TYR A 38 19.65 5.43 -4.62
N LEU A 39 19.43 4.21 -4.14
CA LEU A 39 20.35 3.09 -4.37
C LEU A 39 20.44 2.71 -5.84
N VAL A 40 19.31 2.60 -6.53
CA VAL A 40 19.30 2.21 -7.95
C VAL A 40 19.80 3.34 -8.84
N GLY A 41 19.45 4.60 -8.54
CA GLY A 41 19.99 5.75 -9.25
C GLY A 41 21.52 5.83 -9.14
N ARG A 42 22.07 5.64 -7.95
CA ARG A 42 23.52 5.58 -7.72
C ARG A 42 24.16 4.41 -8.46
N TRP A 43 23.55 3.23 -8.41
CA TRP A 43 24.02 2.05 -9.14
C TRP A 43 24.03 2.26 -10.66
N CYS A 44 23.05 3.00 -11.19
CA CYS A 44 23.00 3.41 -12.60
C CYS A 44 24.02 4.52 -12.96
N GLY A 45 24.76 5.06 -11.99
CA GLY A 45 25.74 6.12 -12.19
C GLY A 45 25.14 7.53 -12.22
N ILE A 46 23.93 7.70 -11.69
CA ILE A 46 23.26 8.99 -11.59
C ILE A 46 23.76 9.72 -10.35
N GLY A 47 24.14 10.99 -10.52
CA GLY A 47 24.52 11.85 -9.41
C GLY A 47 23.33 12.17 -8.53
N VAL A 48 23.51 12.16 -7.21
CA VAL A 48 22.48 12.54 -6.24
C VAL A 48 23.00 13.75 -5.46
N LYS A 49 22.21 14.83 -5.41
CA LYS A 49 22.55 16.04 -4.66
C LYS A 49 22.03 15.98 -3.23
N ALA A 50 20.81 15.48 -3.03
CA ALA A 50 20.20 15.42 -1.71
C ALA A 50 19.28 14.20 -1.54
N PHE A 51 19.23 13.70 -0.31
CA PHE A 51 18.24 12.73 0.17
C PHE A 51 17.50 13.38 1.33
N SER A 52 16.18 13.56 1.20
CA SER A 52 15.36 14.27 2.18
C SER A 52 14.27 13.36 2.73
N ILE A 53 14.19 13.27 4.05
CA ILE A 53 12.99 12.80 4.74
C ILE A 53 12.21 14.04 5.16
N GLY A 54 11.01 14.19 4.63
CA GLY A 54 10.16 15.36 4.79
C GLY A 54 10.40 16.47 3.77
N PHE A 55 9.57 17.50 3.88
CA PHE A 55 9.56 18.71 3.06
C PHE A 55 9.79 19.98 3.88
N GLY A 56 10.14 21.07 3.20
CA GLY A 56 10.35 22.39 3.81
C GLY A 56 11.74 22.58 4.42
N PRO A 57 11.90 23.49 5.39
CA PRO A 57 13.21 23.86 5.93
C PRO A 57 13.90 22.67 6.58
N GLU A 58 15.21 22.58 6.36
CA GLU A 58 16.07 21.56 6.96
C GLU A 58 16.19 21.80 8.48
N ILE A 59 15.85 20.79 9.27
CA ILE A 59 16.09 20.78 10.73
C ILE A 59 17.50 20.31 11.01
N PHE A 60 17.90 19.22 10.35
CA PHE A 60 19.19 18.58 10.53
C PHE A 60 19.65 17.93 9.24
N GLY A 61 20.95 17.89 9.00
CA GLY A 61 21.51 17.16 7.87
C GLY A 61 23.03 17.12 7.85
N PHE A 62 23.55 16.19 7.06
CA PHE A 62 24.98 15.97 6.89
C PHE A 62 25.28 15.60 5.43
N ASN A 63 26.54 15.80 5.02
CA ASN A 63 27.00 15.35 3.71
C ASN A 63 27.69 13.99 3.86
N ASP A 64 27.36 13.03 3.01
CA ASP A 64 28.07 11.75 2.96
C ASP A 64 29.39 11.84 2.19
N ARG A 65 30.14 10.72 2.16
CA ARG A 65 31.42 10.60 1.44
C ARG A 65 31.28 10.76 -0.08
N HIS A 66 30.07 10.65 -0.60
CA HIS A 66 29.76 10.75 -2.01
C HIS A 66 29.24 12.13 -2.41
N GLY A 67 29.16 13.08 -1.47
CA GLY A 67 28.68 14.43 -1.69
C GLY A 67 27.17 14.60 -1.62
N THR A 68 26.42 13.56 -1.23
CA THR A 68 24.96 13.64 -1.07
C THR A 68 24.64 14.35 0.25
N ARG A 69 23.76 15.36 0.22
CA ARG A 69 23.20 16.00 1.42
C ARG A 69 22.03 15.18 1.95
N TRP A 70 22.26 14.46 3.04
CA TRP A 70 21.21 13.79 3.82
C TRP A 70 20.56 14.79 4.75
N LYS A 71 19.24 14.94 4.67
CA LYS A 71 18.51 15.93 5.48
C LYS A 71 17.18 15.39 6.02
N LEU A 72 16.86 15.87 7.20
CA LEU A 72 15.55 15.75 7.84
C LEU A 72 14.91 17.13 7.84
N SER A 73 13.74 17.23 7.21
CA SER A 73 13.00 18.49 7.06
C SER A 73 11.79 18.56 7.98
N ALA A 74 11.30 19.79 8.21
CA ALA A 74 10.29 20.06 9.23
C ALA A 74 8.90 19.43 8.99
N ILE A 75 8.53 19.17 7.74
CA ILE A 75 7.23 18.59 7.41
C ILE A 75 7.41 17.10 7.11
N PRO A 76 7.03 16.17 8.00
CA PRO A 76 7.32 14.73 7.85
C PRO A 76 6.36 14.01 6.89
N LEU A 77 5.66 14.73 6.02
CA LEU A 77 4.61 14.20 5.14
C LEU A 77 5.13 13.76 3.77
N GLY A 78 6.22 12.98 3.74
CA GLY A 78 6.83 12.48 2.50
C GLY A 78 8.35 12.63 2.51
N GLY A 79 8.97 12.52 1.35
CA GLY A 79 10.42 12.58 1.16
C GLY A 79 10.75 12.81 -0.31
N TYR A 80 12.03 12.97 -0.63
CA TYR A 80 12.49 13.01 -2.01
C TYR A 80 13.99 12.75 -2.13
N VAL A 81 14.39 12.21 -3.28
CA VAL A 81 15.78 12.16 -3.75
C VAL A 81 15.98 13.18 -4.87
N LYS A 82 16.80 14.21 -4.64
CA LYS A 82 17.14 15.21 -5.68
C LYS A 82 18.33 14.70 -6.49
N PHE A 83 18.09 14.29 -7.73
CA PHE A 83 19.17 13.89 -8.65
C PHE A 83 19.87 15.11 -9.27
N VAL A 84 21.08 14.90 -9.81
CA VAL A 84 21.79 15.94 -10.56
C VAL A 84 21.02 16.22 -11.86
N GLY A 85 20.78 17.49 -12.14
CA GLY A 85 20.00 17.93 -13.30
C GLY A 85 18.49 17.75 -13.17
N ASP A 86 18.00 17.30 -12.01
CA ASP A 86 16.59 17.05 -11.77
C ASP A 86 15.77 18.36 -11.60
N MET A 87 14.53 18.35 -12.09
CA MET A 87 13.67 19.53 -12.24
C MET A 87 12.93 19.91 -10.95
N ASN A 88 13.62 20.42 -9.92
CA ASN A 88 13.03 20.87 -8.63
C ASN A 88 12.15 19.84 -7.87
N VAL A 89 11.87 20.15 -6.60
CA VAL A 89 11.13 19.27 -5.64
C VAL A 89 9.70 18.95 -6.11
N THR A 90 9.18 19.69 -7.09
CA THR A 90 7.82 19.60 -7.65
C THR A 90 7.80 19.25 -9.14
N SER A 91 8.90 18.79 -9.74
CA SER A 91 8.99 18.55 -11.20
C SER A 91 8.63 19.79 -12.04
N THR A 92 8.97 20.99 -11.57
CA THR A 92 8.84 22.24 -12.35
C THR A 92 10.18 22.62 -12.97
N PRO A 93 10.23 23.03 -14.25
CA PRO A 93 11.49 23.37 -14.91
C PRO A 93 12.21 24.50 -14.17
N ASP A 94 13.38 24.22 -13.62
CA ASP A 94 14.34 25.26 -13.25
C ASP A 94 15.39 25.32 -14.37
N ALA A 95 15.01 25.96 -15.46
CA ALA A 95 15.87 26.12 -16.64
C ALA A 95 17.24 26.74 -16.26
N GLU A 96 17.30 27.52 -15.19
CA GLU A 96 18.53 28.13 -14.69
C GLU A 96 19.50 27.15 -14.01
N GLU A 97 19.02 26.09 -13.32
CA GLU A 97 19.92 25.10 -12.69
C GLU A 97 20.52 24.15 -13.73
N ALA A 98 19.79 23.85 -14.81
CA ALA A 98 20.26 22.99 -15.90
C ALA A 98 21.38 23.65 -16.74
N GLU A 99 21.30 24.97 -16.94
CA GLU A 99 22.35 25.73 -17.63
C GLU A 99 23.64 25.87 -16.80
N LYS A 100 23.55 25.82 -15.47
CA LYS A 100 24.68 25.93 -14.53
C LYS A 100 25.47 24.64 -14.31
N LEU A 101 25.07 23.51 -14.93
CA LEU A 101 25.77 22.23 -14.75
C LEU A 101 27.14 22.23 -15.45
N THR A 102 28.18 21.88 -14.69
CA THR A 102 29.52 21.63 -15.23
C THR A 102 29.52 20.46 -16.23
N PRO A 103 30.51 20.37 -17.14
CA PRO A 103 30.61 19.25 -18.08
C PRO A 103 30.64 17.86 -17.42
N ALA A 104 31.25 17.77 -16.22
CA ALA A 104 31.26 16.54 -15.43
C ALA A 104 29.88 16.21 -14.83
N GLU A 105 29.14 17.22 -14.36
CA GLU A 105 27.78 17.04 -13.83
C GLU A 105 26.76 16.66 -14.92
N ARG A 106 26.93 17.16 -16.15
CA ARG A 106 26.08 16.78 -17.29
C ARG A 106 26.16 15.28 -17.61
N HIS A 107 27.30 14.64 -17.40
CA HIS A 107 27.47 13.21 -17.65
C HIS A 107 26.72 12.33 -16.64
N VAL A 108 26.55 12.82 -15.41
CA VAL A 108 25.83 12.10 -14.33
C VAL A 108 24.41 12.63 -14.10
N ALA A 109 23.98 13.61 -14.92
CA ALA A 109 22.66 14.19 -14.83
C ALA A 109 21.59 13.16 -15.20
N PHE A 110 20.45 13.24 -14.51
CA PHE A 110 19.37 12.27 -14.64
C PHE A 110 18.78 12.25 -16.05
N HIS A 111 18.42 13.42 -16.61
CA HIS A 111 17.80 13.51 -17.94
C HIS A 111 18.72 13.12 -19.10
N THR A 112 20.05 13.18 -18.91
CA THR A 112 21.02 12.78 -19.94
C THR A 112 21.25 11.27 -19.95
N GLN A 113 20.79 10.54 -18.93
CA GLN A 113 20.92 9.09 -18.91
C GLN A 113 19.97 8.39 -19.90
N PRO A 114 20.37 7.20 -20.39
CA PRO A 114 19.49 6.30 -21.12
C PRO A 114 18.15 6.08 -20.41
N VAL A 115 17.07 6.01 -21.19
CA VAL A 115 15.69 5.85 -20.70
C VAL A 115 15.57 4.67 -19.73
N TRP A 116 16.24 3.55 -20.00
CA TRP A 116 16.17 2.38 -19.11
C TRP A 116 16.75 2.65 -17.72
N LYS A 117 17.80 3.47 -17.59
CA LYS A 117 18.39 3.84 -16.28
C LYS A 117 17.45 4.74 -15.49
N ARG A 118 16.85 5.71 -16.16
CA ARG A 118 15.81 6.58 -15.58
C ARG A 118 14.61 5.76 -15.14
N ALA A 119 14.10 4.89 -16.00
CA ALA A 119 12.98 4.00 -15.68
C ALA A 119 13.30 3.05 -14.52
N ALA A 120 14.49 2.43 -14.51
CA ALA A 120 14.91 1.57 -13.40
C ALA A 120 14.98 2.33 -12.07
N THR A 121 15.51 3.55 -12.08
CA THR A 121 15.58 4.42 -10.90
C THR A 121 14.19 4.77 -10.37
N VAL A 122 13.25 5.10 -11.26
CA VAL A 122 11.86 5.44 -10.89
C VAL A 122 11.09 4.21 -10.40
N VAL A 123 11.22 3.05 -11.04
CA VAL A 123 10.58 1.80 -10.56
C VAL A 123 11.14 1.35 -9.21
N ALA A 124 12.38 1.71 -8.90
CA ALA A 124 13.05 1.23 -7.69
C ALA A 124 12.35 1.66 -6.39
N GLY A 125 11.78 2.87 -6.31
CA GLY A 125 11.09 3.31 -5.11
C GLY A 125 9.90 2.42 -4.75
N PRO A 126 8.91 2.27 -5.64
CA PRO A 126 7.80 1.35 -5.45
C PRO A 126 8.23 -0.11 -5.22
N LEU A 127 9.25 -0.57 -5.94
CA LEU A 127 9.77 -1.92 -5.79
C LEU A 127 10.34 -2.15 -4.38
N PHE A 128 11.07 -1.20 -3.81
CA PHE A 128 11.62 -1.31 -2.46
C PHE A 128 10.54 -1.37 -1.39
N ASN A 129 9.40 -0.70 -1.61
CA ASN A 129 8.24 -0.87 -0.74
C ASN A 129 7.69 -2.30 -0.78
N PHE A 130 7.55 -2.89 -1.98
CA PHE A 130 7.13 -4.29 -2.08
C PHE A 130 8.16 -5.24 -1.43
N LEU A 131 9.45 -4.96 -1.57
CA LEU A 131 10.51 -5.73 -0.91
C LEU A 131 10.43 -5.60 0.62
N LEU A 132 10.13 -4.42 1.15
CA LEU A 132 9.91 -4.22 2.59
C LEU A 132 8.75 -5.07 3.10
N THR A 133 7.60 -5.01 2.42
CA THR A 133 6.45 -5.84 2.76
C THR A 133 6.80 -7.33 2.72
N ILE A 134 7.46 -7.79 1.67
CA ILE A 134 7.87 -9.20 1.55
C ILE A 134 8.79 -9.59 2.70
N ALA A 135 9.78 -8.76 3.04
CA ALA A 135 10.69 -9.03 4.15
C ALA A 135 9.97 -9.10 5.51
N VAL A 136 9.04 -8.17 5.75
CA VAL A 136 8.22 -8.16 6.97
C VAL A 136 7.35 -9.41 7.03
N LEU A 137 6.54 -9.68 6.00
CA LEU A 137 5.64 -10.83 5.96
C LEU A 137 6.40 -12.16 6.05
N ALA A 138 7.54 -12.28 5.37
CA ALA A 138 8.37 -13.48 5.45
C ALA A 138 8.88 -13.70 6.88
N THR A 139 9.30 -12.63 7.56
CA THR A 139 9.70 -12.70 8.97
C THR A 139 8.54 -13.19 9.84
N PHE A 140 7.34 -12.63 9.66
CA PHE A 140 6.14 -13.06 10.39
C PHE A 140 5.78 -14.52 10.14
N PHE A 141 5.82 -14.97 8.88
CA PHE A 141 5.53 -16.36 8.54
C PHE A 141 6.60 -17.32 9.07
N MET A 142 7.86 -16.89 9.19
CA MET A 142 8.92 -17.68 9.83
C MET A 142 8.74 -17.77 11.34
N THR A 143 8.31 -16.70 12.01
CA THR A 143 8.24 -16.65 13.48
C THR A 143 6.93 -17.18 14.04
N TYR A 144 5.81 -16.91 13.37
CA TYR A 144 4.46 -17.23 13.87
C TYR A 144 3.74 -18.28 13.01
N GLY A 145 4.26 -18.60 11.83
CA GLY A 145 3.54 -19.42 10.86
C GLY A 145 2.26 -18.74 10.37
N ARG A 146 1.31 -19.54 9.89
CA ARG A 146 -0.02 -19.08 9.49
C ARG A 146 -1.08 -19.98 10.08
N VAL A 147 -1.99 -19.40 10.86
CA VAL A 147 -3.20 -20.11 11.28
C VAL A 147 -4.13 -20.25 10.09
N VAL A 148 -4.46 -21.48 9.73
CA VAL A 148 -5.41 -21.80 8.66
C VAL A 148 -6.51 -22.70 9.20
N SER A 149 -7.69 -22.59 8.62
CA SER A 149 -8.80 -23.52 8.84
C SER A 149 -9.24 -24.15 7.53
N GLU A 150 -9.74 -25.39 7.64
CA GLU A 150 -10.38 -26.10 6.56
C GLU A 150 -11.57 -25.28 6.04
N PRO A 151 -11.78 -25.26 4.71
CA PRO A 151 -12.82 -24.44 4.09
C PRO A 151 -14.20 -25.12 4.22
N MET A 152 -14.63 -25.40 5.44
CA MET A 152 -15.93 -26.02 5.75
C MET A 152 -16.88 -25.02 6.39
N ILE A 153 -18.17 -25.23 6.16
CA ILE A 153 -19.25 -24.41 6.74
C ILE A 153 -19.68 -25.06 8.05
N ALA A 154 -19.49 -24.33 9.15
CA ALA A 154 -20.01 -24.72 10.46
C ALA A 154 -21.47 -24.35 10.61
N GLU A 155 -21.81 -23.12 10.19
CA GLU A 155 -23.13 -22.53 10.36
C GLU A 155 -23.41 -21.59 9.19
N VAL A 156 -24.70 -21.48 8.85
CA VAL A 156 -25.21 -20.52 7.88
C VAL A 156 -26.17 -19.58 8.62
N GLN A 157 -25.89 -18.27 8.56
CA GLN A 157 -26.70 -17.27 9.24
C GLN A 157 -28.07 -17.13 8.59
N ALA A 158 -29.12 -17.03 9.41
CA ALA A 158 -30.49 -16.80 8.93
C ALA A 158 -30.61 -15.47 8.17
N GLY A 159 -31.37 -15.47 7.06
CA GLY A 159 -31.57 -14.33 6.16
C GLY A 159 -30.35 -13.94 5.34
N SER A 160 -29.26 -14.71 5.42
CA SER A 160 -28.01 -14.41 4.71
C SER A 160 -28.05 -14.77 3.23
N PRO A 161 -27.17 -14.18 2.39
CA PRO A 161 -27.04 -14.61 1.00
C PRO A 161 -26.73 -16.11 0.84
N ALA A 162 -25.99 -16.71 1.77
CA ALA A 162 -25.68 -18.12 1.77
C ALA A 162 -26.92 -18.99 2.07
N GLU A 163 -27.77 -18.59 3.03
CA GLU A 163 -29.02 -19.33 3.28
C GLU A 163 -29.94 -19.30 2.05
N ILE A 164 -30.14 -18.13 1.46
CA ILE A 164 -30.98 -17.94 0.25
C ILE A 164 -30.46 -18.75 -0.92
N ALA A 165 -29.14 -18.83 -1.07
CA ALA A 165 -28.50 -19.62 -2.12
C ALA A 165 -28.45 -21.13 -1.82
N GLY A 166 -28.90 -21.57 -0.64
CA GLY A 166 -29.01 -22.99 -0.28
C GLY A 166 -27.72 -23.63 0.24
N PHE A 167 -26.80 -22.85 0.81
CA PHE A 167 -25.63 -23.36 1.53
C PHE A 167 -26.08 -24.09 2.80
N MET A 168 -25.36 -25.13 3.20
CA MET A 168 -25.69 -25.93 4.37
C MET A 168 -24.47 -26.15 5.27
N PRO A 169 -24.67 -26.26 6.60
CA PRO A 169 -23.65 -26.78 7.50
C PRO A 169 -23.10 -28.12 7.01
N GLY A 170 -21.78 -28.30 7.06
CA GLY A 170 -21.08 -29.48 6.56
C GLY A 170 -20.60 -29.38 5.11
N ASP A 171 -21.04 -28.40 4.34
CA ASP A 171 -20.51 -28.14 3.00
C ASP A 171 -19.02 -27.76 3.08
N ARG A 172 -18.21 -28.27 2.14
CA ARG A 172 -16.81 -27.87 1.96
C ARG A 172 -16.63 -27.08 0.68
N PHE A 173 -16.05 -25.88 0.75
CA PHE A 173 -15.74 -25.12 -0.46
C PHE A 173 -14.62 -25.78 -1.27
N VAL A 174 -14.86 -25.92 -2.57
CA VAL A 174 -13.90 -26.42 -3.57
C VAL A 174 -13.36 -25.26 -4.41
N SER A 175 -14.24 -24.38 -4.91
CA SER A 175 -13.82 -23.20 -5.66
C SER A 175 -14.80 -22.02 -5.57
N VAL A 176 -14.30 -20.82 -5.86
CA VAL A 176 -15.09 -19.59 -6.02
C VAL A 176 -14.73 -18.94 -7.35
N ASN A 177 -15.71 -18.77 -8.25
CA ASN A 177 -15.52 -18.29 -9.62
C ASN A 177 -14.38 -19.04 -10.35
N GLY A 178 -14.33 -20.36 -10.20
CA GLY A 178 -13.29 -21.22 -10.78
C GLY A 178 -11.91 -21.13 -10.12
N SER A 179 -11.72 -20.27 -9.10
CA SER A 179 -10.49 -20.22 -8.32
C SER A 179 -10.53 -21.26 -7.20
N PRO A 180 -9.54 -22.17 -7.10
CA PRO A 180 -9.54 -23.22 -6.09
C PRO A 180 -9.43 -22.65 -4.68
N VAL A 181 -10.18 -23.22 -3.75
CA VAL A 181 -10.18 -22.86 -2.33
C VAL A 181 -9.51 -23.97 -1.54
N ARG A 182 -8.50 -23.62 -0.74
CA ARG A 182 -7.79 -24.57 0.13
C ARG A 182 -8.04 -24.32 1.60
N THR A 183 -8.34 -23.07 1.95
CA THR A 183 -8.56 -22.63 3.32
C THR A 183 -9.79 -21.73 3.40
N PHE A 184 -10.37 -21.60 4.58
CA PHE A 184 -11.50 -20.69 4.77
C PHE A 184 -11.11 -19.22 4.49
N ALA A 185 -9.83 -18.85 4.71
CA ALA A 185 -9.31 -17.53 4.39
C ALA A 185 -9.32 -17.24 2.87
N ASP A 186 -9.20 -18.26 2.01
CA ASP A 186 -9.33 -18.08 0.55
C ASP A 186 -10.76 -17.68 0.18
N VAL A 187 -11.77 -18.27 0.83
CA VAL A 187 -13.17 -17.88 0.66
C VAL A 187 -13.36 -16.39 1.02
N GLN A 188 -12.83 -15.97 2.17
CA GLN A 188 -12.89 -14.57 2.59
C GLN A 188 -12.19 -13.63 1.60
N TYR A 189 -11.03 -14.02 1.07
CA TYR A 189 -10.31 -13.29 0.03
C TYR A 189 -11.16 -13.11 -1.24
N HIS A 190 -11.83 -14.17 -1.69
CA HIS A 190 -12.66 -14.12 -2.90
C HIS A 190 -13.99 -13.37 -2.71
N VAL A 191 -14.52 -13.31 -1.48
CA VAL A 191 -15.84 -12.74 -1.17
C VAL A 191 -15.77 -11.26 -0.72
N SER A 192 -14.81 -10.89 0.14
CA SER A 192 -14.79 -9.62 0.88
C SER A 192 -14.83 -8.36 0.01
N GLY A 193 -14.20 -8.37 -1.17
CA GLY A 193 -14.17 -7.24 -2.11
C GLY A 193 -15.21 -7.30 -3.24
N ARG A 194 -16.20 -8.19 -3.17
CA ARG A 194 -17.17 -8.46 -4.25
C ARG A 194 -18.62 -8.27 -3.83
N ALA A 195 -18.88 -7.38 -2.88
CA ALA A 195 -20.26 -7.06 -2.49
C ALA A 195 -21.09 -6.61 -3.69
N GLY A 196 -22.31 -7.15 -3.81
CA GLY A 196 -23.23 -6.87 -4.92
C GLY A 196 -22.92 -7.59 -6.24
N ASP A 197 -21.78 -8.28 -6.38
CA ASP A 197 -21.49 -9.09 -7.55
C ASP A 197 -21.87 -10.56 -7.27
N PRO A 198 -22.64 -11.24 -8.14
CA PRO A 198 -22.92 -12.66 -7.97
C PRO A 198 -21.63 -13.48 -8.11
N LEU A 199 -21.41 -14.41 -7.18
CA LEU A 199 -20.28 -15.32 -7.19
C LEU A 199 -20.78 -16.75 -7.30
N VAL A 200 -20.13 -17.54 -8.15
CA VAL A 200 -20.38 -18.97 -8.32
C VAL A 200 -19.45 -19.74 -7.39
N PHE A 201 -20.03 -20.63 -6.59
CA PHE A 201 -19.35 -21.46 -5.61
C PHE A 201 -19.52 -22.91 -5.99
N VAL A 202 -18.42 -23.66 -5.99
CA VAL A 202 -18.47 -25.13 -6.06
C VAL A 202 -18.20 -25.66 -4.66
N LEU A 203 -19.12 -26.45 -4.14
CA LEU A 203 -19.09 -27.05 -2.81
C LEU A 203 -19.09 -28.57 -2.92
N LEU A 204 -18.48 -29.24 -1.97
CA LEU A 204 -18.62 -30.68 -1.77
C LEU A 204 -19.64 -30.91 -0.65
N ARG A 205 -20.78 -31.52 -1.00
CA ARG A 205 -21.86 -31.90 -0.09
C ARG A 205 -22.08 -33.40 -0.18
N ASP A 206 -21.89 -34.12 0.93
CA ASP A 206 -22.00 -35.59 0.98
C ASP A 206 -21.19 -36.30 -0.11
N GLY A 207 -20.01 -35.76 -0.44
CA GLY A 207 -19.12 -36.31 -1.47
C GLY A 207 -19.49 -35.98 -2.92
N LYS A 208 -20.52 -35.17 -3.17
CA LYS A 208 -20.91 -34.69 -4.50
C LYS A 208 -20.65 -33.19 -4.65
N GLU A 209 -20.23 -32.79 -5.84
CA GLU A 209 -20.09 -31.37 -6.14
C GLU A 209 -21.47 -30.73 -6.38
N VAL A 210 -21.69 -29.60 -5.73
CA VAL A 210 -22.88 -28.77 -5.85
C VAL A 210 -22.43 -27.36 -6.21
N GLU A 211 -22.98 -26.82 -7.29
CA GLU A 211 -22.74 -25.44 -7.70
C GLU A 211 -23.86 -24.53 -7.18
N LEU A 212 -23.50 -23.51 -6.40
CA LEU A 212 -24.43 -22.52 -5.86
C LEU A 212 -23.98 -21.11 -6.24
N THR A 213 -24.91 -20.19 -6.44
CA THR A 213 -24.60 -18.78 -6.70
C THR A 213 -25.10 -17.92 -5.54
N ALA A 214 -24.20 -17.17 -4.90
CA ALA A 214 -24.55 -16.20 -3.86
C ALA A 214 -23.98 -14.82 -4.17
N THR A 215 -24.74 -13.78 -3.81
CA THR A 215 -24.31 -12.38 -3.96
C THR A 215 -23.96 -11.82 -2.59
N PRO A 216 -22.68 -11.52 -2.30
CA PRO A 216 -22.28 -11.01 -0.99
C PRO A 216 -22.95 -9.66 -0.70
N LYS A 217 -23.37 -9.45 0.55
CA LYS A 217 -23.91 -8.17 1.03
C LYS A 217 -22.85 -7.41 1.80
N VAL A 218 -22.88 -6.08 1.72
CA VAL A 218 -22.00 -5.23 2.54
C VAL A 218 -22.40 -5.39 4.01
N THR A 219 -21.43 -5.59 4.89
CA THR A 219 -21.61 -5.64 6.33
C THR A 219 -20.45 -4.91 7.00
N GLU A 220 -20.76 -4.19 8.08
CA GLU A 220 -19.75 -3.54 8.92
C GLU A 220 -19.17 -4.55 9.90
N GLN A 221 -17.85 -4.62 9.95
CA GLN A 221 -17.09 -5.41 10.92
C GLN A 221 -16.10 -4.51 11.66
N LYS A 222 -15.71 -4.94 12.86
CA LYS A 222 -14.65 -4.30 13.63
C LYS A 222 -13.45 -5.23 13.70
N ASP A 223 -12.26 -4.69 13.50
CA ASP A 223 -11.02 -5.45 13.71
C ASP A 223 -10.69 -5.55 15.21
N ALA A 224 -9.60 -6.24 15.53
CA ALA A 224 -9.11 -6.38 16.92
C ALA A 224 -8.72 -5.03 17.56
N ALA A 225 -8.47 -4.00 16.75
CA ALA A 225 -8.19 -2.63 17.17
C ALA A 225 -9.45 -1.77 17.32
N GLY A 226 -10.64 -2.33 17.04
CA GLY A 226 -11.92 -1.62 17.08
C GLY A 226 -12.16 -0.71 15.87
N ASN A 227 -11.33 -0.78 14.81
CA ASN A 227 -11.57 -0.06 13.57
C ASN A 227 -12.74 -0.68 12.83
N THR A 228 -13.73 0.13 12.47
CA THR A 228 -14.85 -0.34 11.66
C THR A 228 -14.46 -0.31 10.18
N PHE A 229 -14.70 -1.41 9.48
CA PHE A 229 -14.51 -1.53 8.05
C PHE A 229 -15.68 -2.29 7.42
N ARG A 230 -15.98 -1.99 6.15
CA ARG A 230 -17.08 -2.61 5.41
C ARG A 230 -16.53 -3.68 4.48
N ILE A 231 -17.13 -4.86 4.51
CA ILE A 231 -16.78 -5.98 3.62
C ILE A 231 -18.01 -6.69 3.09
N GLY A 232 -17.87 -7.31 1.93
CA GLY A 232 -18.84 -8.28 1.43
C GLY A 232 -18.83 -9.56 2.27
N VAL A 233 -20.00 -10.00 2.70
CA VAL A 233 -20.19 -11.28 3.40
C VAL A 233 -21.34 -12.06 2.78
N ILE A 234 -21.22 -13.38 2.77
CA ILE A 234 -22.30 -14.29 2.40
C ILE A 234 -23.03 -14.87 3.62
N GLY A 235 -22.49 -14.71 4.84
CA GLY A 235 -23.11 -15.18 6.08
C GLY A 235 -22.85 -16.65 6.41
N VAL A 236 -21.69 -17.19 6.02
CA VAL A 236 -21.20 -18.50 6.47
C VAL A 236 -20.20 -18.32 7.60
N VAL A 237 -20.22 -19.23 8.57
CA VAL A 237 -19.32 -19.23 9.73
C VAL A 237 -18.51 -20.52 9.74
N ASN A 238 -17.27 -20.42 10.21
CA ASN A 238 -16.38 -21.55 10.49
C ASN A 238 -16.10 -21.56 12.00
N ASN A 239 -15.97 -22.74 12.60
CA ASN A 239 -15.74 -22.91 14.04
C ASN A 239 -14.61 -23.93 14.28
N ASN A 240 -14.23 -24.14 15.55
CA ASN A 240 -13.14 -25.06 15.87
C ASN A 240 -13.45 -26.54 15.54
N GLU A 241 -14.72 -26.93 15.52
CA GLU A 241 -15.13 -28.32 15.32
C GLU A 241 -14.93 -28.76 13.86
N VAL A 242 -15.41 -27.96 12.90
CA VAL A 242 -15.26 -28.27 11.47
C VAL A 242 -14.05 -27.58 10.83
N GLY A 243 -13.63 -26.46 11.38
CA GLY A 243 -12.53 -25.66 10.84
C GLY A 243 -11.16 -26.29 11.07
N GLN A 244 -11.00 -27.15 12.08
CA GLN A 244 -9.74 -27.84 12.37
C GLN A 244 -8.52 -26.91 12.28
N PHE A 245 -8.54 -25.81 13.05
CA PHE A 245 -7.50 -24.78 12.98
C PHE A 245 -6.12 -25.40 13.22
N ARG A 246 -5.21 -25.17 12.28
CA ARG A 246 -3.81 -25.61 12.37
C ARG A 246 -2.88 -24.47 12.00
N VAL A 247 -1.70 -24.49 12.60
CA VAL A 247 -0.61 -23.58 12.22
C VAL A 247 0.20 -24.27 11.13
N ILE A 248 0.30 -23.63 9.97
CA ILE A 248 1.29 -23.98 8.95
C ILE A 248 2.57 -23.25 9.30
N GLU A 249 3.61 -24.01 9.61
CA GLU A 249 4.97 -23.49 9.77
C GLU A 249 5.64 -23.38 8.40
N TYR A 250 6.48 -22.36 8.22
CA TYR A 250 7.17 -22.12 6.97
C TYR A 250 8.68 -22.24 7.16
N SER A 251 9.34 -22.94 6.23
CA SER A 251 10.78 -22.83 6.06
C SER A 251 11.14 -21.45 5.51
N VAL A 252 12.42 -21.04 5.58
CA VAL A 252 12.87 -19.74 5.05
C VAL A 252 12.43 -19.51 3.59
N PRO A 253 12.66 -20.45 2.63
CA PRO A 253 12.20 -20.24 1.26
C PRO A 253 10.67 -20.27 1.15
N GLY A 254 10.00 -21.10 1.95
CA GLY A 254 8.54 -21.18 1.98
C GLY A 254 7.89 -19.88 2.46
N ALA A 255 8.46 -19.25 3.48
CA ALA A 255 7.97 -18.00 4.04
C ALA A 255 8.14 -16.83 3.07
N VAL A 256 9.28 -16.76 2.36
CA VAL A 256 9.50 -15.77 1.30
C VAL A 256 8.51 -15.98 0.16
N ALA A 257 8.30 -17.22 -0.28
CA ALA A 257 7.34 -17.52 -1.34
C ALA A 257 5.91 -17.12 -0.94
N GLU A 258 5.50 -17.42 0.30
CA GLU A 258 4.17 -17.02 0.78
C GLU A 258 4.05 -15.51 0.98
N ALA A 259 5.11 -14.82 1.41
CA ALA A 259 5.15 -13.36 1.51
C ALA A 259 5.00 -12.68 0.15
N VAL A 260 5.60 -13.24 -0.91
CA VAL A 260 5.39 -12.78 -2.30
C VAL A 260 3.94 -12.99 -2.73
N ASN A 261 3.38 -14.18 -2.47
CA ASN A 261 1.99 -14.49 -2.79
C ASN A 261 1.02 -13.54 -2.07
N GLU A 262 1.21 -13.33 -0.77
CA GLU A 262 0.34 -12.46 0.03
C GLU A 262 0.47 -11.00 -0.40
N THR A 263 1.68 -10.54 -0.72
CA THR A 263 1.90 -9.20 -1.30
C THR A 263 1.13 -9.05 -2.62
N GLY A 264 1.18 -10.05 -3.50
CA GLY A 264 0.38 -10.11 -4.73
C GLY A 264 -1.13 -10.07 -4.47
N ARG A 265 -1.61 -10.80 -3.44
CA ARG A 265 -3.02 -10.78 -3.01
C ARG A 265 -3.43 -9.40 -2.51
N ILE A 266 -2.56 -8.69 -1.76
CA ILE A 266 -2.81 -7.32 -1.30
C ILE A 266 -2.90 -6.38 -2.51
N ILE A 267 -1.94 -6.42 -3.42
CA ILE A 267 -1.94 -5.61 -4.66
C ILE A 267 -3.23 -5.82 -5.47
N ALA A 268 -3.62 -7.08 -5.70
CA ALA A 268 -4.82 -7.41 -6.45
C ALA A 268 -6.10 -6.89 -5.76
N ARG A 269 -6.19 -7.00 -4.43
CA ARG A 269 -7.31 -6.43 -3.64
C ARG A 269 -7.37 -4.93 -3.76
N THR A 270 -6.23 -4.24 -3.64
CA THR A 270 -6.15 -2.78 -3.78
C THR A 270 -6.57 -2.33 -5.17
N GLY A 271 -6.10 -3.01 -6.23
CA GLY A 271 -6.51 -2.70 -7.61
C GLY A 271 -8.02 -2.93 -7.85
N GLN A 272 -8.58 -4.02 -7.31
CA GLN A 272 -10.01 -4.28 -7.37
C GLN A 272 -10.83 -3.21 -6.63
N PHE A 273 -10.37 -2.80 -5.45
CA PHE A 273 -10.98 -1.71 -4.68
C PHE A 273 -10.98 -0.41 -5.47
N LEU A 274 -9.84 0.01 -6.05
CA LEU A 274 -9.77 1.22 -6.87
C LEU A 274 -10.68 1.16 -8.10
N LYS A 275 -10.74 0.01 -8.78
CA LYS A 275 -11.63 -0.18 -9.94
C LYS A 275 -13.10 -0.01 -9.54
N ARG A 276 -13.52 -0.59 -8.42
CA ARG A 276 -14.91 -0.52 -7.95
C ARG A 276 -15.24 0.88 -7.41
N PHE A 277 -14.29 1.52 -6.75
CA PHE A 277 -14.39 2.91 -6.31
C PHE A 277 -14.58 3.86 -7.50
N ALA A 278 -13.81 3.70 -8.57
CA ALA A 278 -13.93 4.52 -9.78
C ALA A 278 -15.30 4.39 -10.50
N VAL A 279 -15.97 3.24 -10.36
CA VAL A 279 -17.33 3.00 -10.91
C VAL A 279 -18.43 3.42 -9.92
N GLY A 280 -18.08 3.93 -8.74
CA GLY A 280 -19.04 4.39 -7.73
C GLY A 280 -19.71 3.25 -6.95
N ARG A 281 -19.09 2.07 -6.89
CA ARG A 281 -19.62 0.89 -6.16
C ARG A 281 -19.02 0.70 -4.77
N GLU A 282 -18.06 1.53 -4.36
CA GLU A 282 -17.46 1.53 -3.02
C GLU A 282 -17.80 2.81 -2.26
N ASP A 283 -17.80 2.74 -0.94
CA ASP A 283 -18.06 3.90 -0.09
C ASP A 283 -16.80 4.77 0.02
N LYS A 284 -16.97 6.09 -0.11
CA LYS A 284 -15.92 7.08 0.19
C LYS A 284 -15.36 6.93 1.60
N CYS A 285 -16.14 6.44 2.56
CA CYS A 285 -15.67 6.20 3.93
C CYS A 285 -14.60 5.13 4.05
N GLN A 286 -14.44 4.26 3.05
CA GLN A 286 -13.38 3.26 3.02
C GLN A 286 -12.04 3.81 2.53
N LEU A 287 -12.01 5.03 1.98
CA LEU A 287 -10.76 5.73 1.74
C LEU A 287 -10.17 6.21 3.07
N GLY A 288 -8.96 5.73 3.37
CA GLY A 288 -8.18 6.18 4.51
C GLY A 288 -7.37 7.42 4.16
N GLY A 289 -7.62 8.53 4.83
CA GLY A 289 -6.75 9.70 4.78
C GLY A 289 -5.68 9.71 5.87
N PRO A 290 -4.90 10.81 5.97
CA PRO A 290 -3.85 10.95 6.97
C PRO A 290 -4.36 10.80 8.42
N ILE A 291 -5.59 11.22 8.70
CA ILE A 291 -6.17 11.16 10.05
C ILE A 291 -6.50 9.71 10.41
N LYS A 292 -7.19 8.98 9.52
CA LYS A 292 -7.47 7.56 9.74
C LYS A 292 -6.19 6.73 9.86
N ILE A 293 -5.17 7.01 9.04
CA ILE A 293 -3.88 6.33 9.14
C ILE A 293 -3.23 6.62 10.50
N ALA A 294 -3.32 7.86 11.00
CA ALA A 294 -2.80 8.19 12.32
C ALA A 294 -3.52 7.45 13.45
N ASP A 295 -4.86 7.40 13.41
CA ASP A 295 -5.68 6.64 14.37
C ASP A 295 -5.35 5.14 14.33
N MET A 296 -5.25 4.56 13.12
CA MET A 296 -4.85 3.16 12.94
C MET A 296 -3.45 2.89 13.49
N ALA A 297 -2.49 3.78 13.25
CA ALA A 297 -1.13 3.64 13.78
C ALA A 297 -1.10 3.73 15.31
N GLY A 298 -1.88 4.63 15.91
CA GLY A 298 -1.98 4.75 17.35
C GLY A 298 -2.60 3.51 18.00
N LYS A 299 -3.71 3.01 17.45
CA LYS A 299 -4.34 1.76 17.91
C LYS A 299 -3.43 0.56 17.73
N ALA A 300 -2.72 0.46 16.61
CA ALA A 300 -1.74 -0.60 16.36
C ALA A 300 -0.63 -0.57 17.42
N ALA A 301 -0.06 0.61 17.71
CA ALA A 301 0.97 0.75 18.73
C ALA A 301 0.49 0.34 20.13
N LYS A 302 -0.77 0.63 20.49
CA LYS A 302 -1.37 0.18 21.76
C LYS A 302 -1.53 -1.34 21.84
N LEU A 303 -1.77 -2.00 20.71
CA LEU A 303 -1.89 -3.46 20.65
C LEU A 303 -0.55 -4.20 20.62
N GLY A 304 0.54 -3.51 20.29
CA GLY A 304 1.90 -4.06 20.28
C GLY A 304 2.73 -3.60 19.09
N PHE A 305 4.05 -3.74 19.22
CA PHE A 305 4.98 -3.37 18.16
C PHE A 305 4.78 -4.24 16.90
N GLU A 306 4.39 -5.50 17.08
CA GLU A 306 4.10 -6.44 16.00
C GLU A 306 2.98 -5.90 15.09
N ARG A 307 1.90 -5.36 15.67
CA ARG A 307 0.79 -4.77 14.90
C ARG A 307 1.21 -3.50 14.17
N LEU A 308 2.11 -2.72 14.75
CA LEU A 308 2.67 -1.55 14.09
C LEU A 308 3.51 -1.94 12.87
N VAL A 309 4.28 -3.03 12.96
CA VAL A 309 5.08 -3.57 11.85
C VAL A 309 4.17 -4.17 10.76
N GLU A 310 3.09 -4.87 11.12
CA GLU A 310 2.06 -5.30 10.14
C GLU A 310 1.46 -4.11 9.38
N LEU A 311 1.18 -3.00 10.08
CA LEU A 311 0.68 -1.78 9.46
C LEU A 311 1.70 -1.16 8.50
N ILE A 312 3.00 -1.16 8.85
CA ILE A 312 4.08 -0.73 7.94
C ILE A 312 4.06 -1.56 6.66
N ALA A 313 3.94 -2.89 6.76
CA ALA A 313 3.89 -3.76 5.59
C ALA A 313 2.68 -3.45 4.69
N LEU A 314 1.49 -3.28 5.28
CA LEU A 314 0.26 -2.96 4.56
C LEU A 314 0.36 -1.60 3.84
N LEU A 315 0.79 -0.55 4.55
CA LEU A 315 0.92 0.79 3.99
C LEU A 315 2.06 0.88 2.97
N SER A 316 3.13 0.11 3.14
CA SER A 316 4.23 0.05 2.18
C SER A 316 3.76 -0.47 0.82
N VAL A 317 3.01 -1.59 0.77
CA VAL A 317 2.38 -2.05 -0.48
C VAL A 317 1.46 -0.99 -1.05
N GLY A 318 0.62 -0.38 -0.22
CA GLY A 318 -0.32 0.67 -0.64
C GLY A 318 0.38 1.83 -1.33
N ILE A 319 1.42 2.39 -0.70
CA ILE A 319 2.20 3.52 -1.23
C ILE A 319 2.96 3.12 -2.49
N GLY A 320 3.62 1.94 -2.49
CA GLY A 320 4.30 1.44 -3.69
C GLY A 320 3.33 1.25 -4.87
N PHE A 321 2.16 0.67 -4.62
CA PHE A 321 1.14 0.47 -5.65
C PHE A 321 0.58 1.79 -6.19
N LEU A 322 0.22 2.73 -5.30
CA LEU A 322 -0.29 4.04 -5.70
C LEU A 322 0.76 4.83 -6.49
N ASN A 323 2.04 4.78 -6.10
CA ASN A 323 3.09 5.48 -6.84
C ASN A 323 3.33 4.90 -8.24
N LEU A 324 2.99 3.64 -8.51
CA LEU A 324 3.05 3.05 -9.86
C LEU A 324 1.86 3.43 -10.75
N LEU A 325 0.81 4.08 -10.22
CA LEU A 325 -0.30 4.53 -11.05
C LEU A 325 0.17 5.57 -12.07
N PRO A 326 -0.43 5.61 -13.28
CA PRO A 326 -0.06 6.55 -14.34
C PRO A 326 -0.60 7.96 -14.06
N ILE A 327 -0.24 8.51 -12.90
CA ILE A 327 -0.65 9.83 -12.42
C ILE A 327 0.60 10.71 -12.47
N PRO A 328 0.60 11.86 -13.17
CA PRO A 328 1.81 12.62 -13.47
C PRO A 328 2.76 12.91 -12.28
N PRO A 329 2.27 13.42 -11.13
CA PRO A 329 3.15 13.67 -9.97
C PRO A 329 3.66 12.43 -9.24
N LEU A 330 3.24 11.23 -9.64
CA LEU A 330 3.70 9.96 -9.08
C LEU A 330 4.71 9.30 -10.02
N ASP A 331 5.49 8.35 -9.52
CA ASP A 331 6.51 7.62 -10.27
C ASP A 331 5.99 7.02 -11.58
N GLY A 332 4.80 6.41 -11.55
CA GLY A 332 4.14 5.84 -12.72
C GLY A 332 3.85 6.86 -13.82
N GLY A 333 3.65 8.14 -13.47
CA GLY A 333 3.58 9.24 -14.42
C GLY A 333 4.88 9.41 -15.22
N HIS A 334 6.03 9.42 -14.53
CA HIS A 334 7.35 9.45 -15.20
C HIS A 334 7.55 8.24 -16.12
N LEU A 335 7.12 7.05 -15.68
CA LEU A 335 7.24 5.83 -16.48
C LEU A 335 6.43 5.89 -17.78
N VAL A 336 5.24 6.52 -17.75
CA VAL A 336 4.45 6.76 -18.97
C VAL A 336 5.22 7.65 -19.95
N PHE A 337 5.84 8.73 -19.48
CA PHE A 337 6.64 9.61 -20.34
C PHE A 337 7.85 8.89 -20.92
N TYR A 338 8.54 8.07 -20.13
CA TYR A 338 9.67 7.26 -20.62
C TYR A 338 9.24 6.20 -21.62
N GLY A 339 8.07 5.58 -21.44
CA GLY A 339 7.48 4.69 -22.42
C GLY A 339 7.21 5.39 -23.75
N ILE A 340 6.62 6.59 -23.69
CA ILE A 340 6.38 7.43 -24.87
C ILE A 340 7.70 7.81 -25.55
N GLU A 341 8.70 8.26 -24.78
CA GLU A 341 10.03 8.60 -25.28
C GLU A 341 10.72 7.40 -25.95
N ALA A 342 10.59 6.19 -25.39
CA ALA A 342 11.15 4.97 -25.98
C ALA A 342 10.52 4.62 -27.34
N VAL A 343 9.21 4.86 -27.50
CA VAL A 343 8.49 4.63 -28.77
C VAL A 343 8.81 5.72 -29.78
N ILE A 344 8.72 6.98 -29.39
CA ILE A 344 8.93 8.15 -30.26
C ILE A 344 10.42 8.36 -30.58
N ARG A 345 11.33 7.78 -29.78
CA ARG A 345 12.79 7.95 -29.84
C ARG A 345 13.24 9.41 -29.78
N ARG A 346 12.40 10.29 -29.23
CA ARG A 346 12.68 11.70 -29.00
C ARG A 346 12.12 12.11 -27.64
N PRO A 347 12.80 13.03 -26.92
CA PRO A 347 12.31 13.50 -25.63
C PRO A 347 10.96 14.20 -25.80
N VAL A 348 10.10 14.00 -24.81
CA VAL A 348 8.82 14.70 -24.70
C VAL A 348 9.08 16.19 -24.48
N SER A 349 8.27 17.07 -25.06
CA SER A 349 8.47 18.51 -24.90
C SER A 349 8.28 18.95 -23.45
N GLU A 350 9.17 19.80 -22.96
CA GLU A 350 9.14 20.29 -21.56
C GLU A 350 7.83 20.98 -21.22
N ARG A 351 7.27 21.76 -22.17
CA ARG A 351 5.96 22.43 -22.00
C ARG A 351 4.82 21.44 -21.80
N MET A 352 4.84 20.31 -22.51
CA MET A 352 3.80 19.30 -22.36
C MET A 352 3.95 18.56 -21.03
N MET A 353 5.18 18.24 -20.63
CA MET A 353 5.43 17.68 -19.30
C MET A 353 4.93 18.65 -18.22
N GLU A 354 5.36 19.92 -18.21
CA GLU A 354 4.93 20.89 -17.21
C GLU A 354 3.40 21.02 -17.12
N ALA A 355 2.71 21.10 -18.26
CA ALA A 355 1.24 21.16 -18.28
C ALA A 355 0.61 19.92 -17.63
N VAL A 356 1.08 18.73 -18.00
CA VAL A 356 0.55 17.46 -17.48
C VAL A 356 0.88 17.29 -16.00
N TYR A 357 2.08 17.65 -15.54
CA TYR A 357 2.46 17.66 -14.12
C TYR A 357 1.61 18.64 -13.32
N ARG A 358 1.41 19.88 -13.81
CA ARG A 358 0.59 20.88 -13.13
C ARG A 358 -0.85 20.42 -12.98
N THR A 359 -1.45 19.88 -14.05
CA THR A 359 -2.80 19.32 -14.00
C THR A 359 -2.86 18.12 -13.05
N GLY A 360 -1.89 17.21 -13.12
CA GLY A 360 -1.81 16.05 -12.23
C GLY A 360 -1.66 16.43 -10.75
N MET A 361 -0.82 17.42 -10.43
CA MET A 361 -0.65 17.97 -9.09
C MET A 361 -1.95 18.56 -8.55
N ILE A 362 -2.68 19.34 -9.36
CA ILE A 362 -3.99 19.88 -8.95
C ILE A 362 -4.97 18.75 -8.63
N LEU A 363 -5.01 17.70 -9.45
CA LEU A 363 -5.88 16.55 -9.23
C LEU A 363 -5.51 15.79 -7.94
N VAL A 364 -4.22 15.56 -7.69
CA VAL A 364 -3.76 14.91 -6.46
C VAL A 364 -4.07 15.75 -5.23
N LEU A 365 -3.81 17.07 -5.27
CA LEU A 365 -4.14 17.97 -4.16
C LEU A 365 -5.66 18.03 -3.91
N ALA A 366 -6.46 18.07 -4.97
CA ALA A 366 -7.92 18.01 -4.85
C ALA A 366 -8.39 16.69 -4.24
N PHE A 367 -7.79 15.56 -4.64
CA PHE A 367 -8.08 14.24 -4.07
C PHE A 367 -7.66 14.16 -2.59
N MET A 368 -6.47 14.67 -2.23
CA MET A 368 -6.02 14.75 -0.84
C MET A 368 -6.96 15.61 0.01
N ALA A 369 -7.40 16.77 -0.51
CA ALA A 369 -8.38 17.62 0.17
C ALA A 369 -9.73 16.92 0.33
N PHE A 370 -10.19 16.19 -0.69
CA PHE A 370 -11.41 15.37 -0.62
C PHE A 370 -11.32 14.28 0.45
N VAL A 371 -10.22 13.52 0.46
CA VAL A 371 -10.00 12.45 1.45
C VAL A 371 -9.88 13.03 2.86
N PHE A 372 -9.15 14.13 3.04
CA PHE A 372 -9.03 14.82 4.32
C PHE A 372 -10.37 15.38 4.82
N TRP A 373 -11.15 15.99 3.93
CA TRP A 373 -12.50 16.46 4.26
C TRP A 373 -13.41 15.29 4.68
N ASN A 374 -13.33 14.18 3.96
CA ASN A 374 -14.10 12.99 4.26
C ASN A 374 -13.70 12.35 5.59
N ASP A 375 -12.42 12.38 5.96
CA ASP A 375 -11.91 11.94 7.26
C ASP A 375 -12.35 12.84 8.44
N LEU A 376 -12.64 14.13 8.19
CA LEU A 376 -13.06 15.07 9.24
C LEU A 376 -14.58 15.14 9.41
N PHE A 377 -15.32 15.08 8.30
CA PHE A 377 -16.74 15.44 8.26
C PHE A 377 -17.61 14.41 7.55
N GLY A 378 -17.03 13.57 6.70
CA GLY A 378 -17.79 12.65 5.85
C GLY A 378 -18.08 11.31 6.50
N CYS A 379 -17.20 10.92 7.44
CA CYS A 379 -17.13 9.67 8.18
C CYS A 379 -16.36 9.99 9.48
#